data_AF-A0A088C812-F1
#
_entry.id   AF-A0A088C812-F1
#
_cell.length_a   1.000
_cell.length_b   1.000
_cell.length_c   1.000
_cell.angle_alpha   90.00
_cell.angle_beta   90.00
_cell.angle_gamma   90.00
#
_symmetry.space_group_name_H-M   'P 1'
#
loop_
_entity.id
_entity.type
_entity.pdbx_description
1 polymer ?
#
loop_
_entity_poly.entity_id
_entity_poly.type
_entity_poly.pdbx_seq_one_letter_code
_entity_poly.pdbx_strand_id
1 'polypeptide(L)'
;IKWILDNVEGARERAEKGELLFGTVDTWLVWKLTNGKVHVTDYTNASRTMLYNIKELRWDEKILEKLEIPKSMLPEVKNSSEVYGYTNLGGTGGIRVPIAGMAGDQQCALFGQTCFEPGSSKNTYGTGCFLLMNTGDKMIQSKNGLVTTIAIGIDNKVE
;
A
#
# COMPACT_ATOMS: atom_id res chain seq x y z
N ILE A 1 0.93 9.62 9.89
CA ILE A 1 2.34 9.49 10.33
C ILE A 1 2.81 10.73 11.07
N LYS A 2 2.96 11.89 10.42
CA LYS A 2 3.44 13.13 11.06
C LYS A 2 2.76 13.44 12.39
N TRP A 3 1.43 13.38 12.46
CA TRP A 3 0.70 13.58 13.72
C TRP A 3 1.21 12.68 14.86
N ILE A 4 1.46 11.39 14.61
CA ILE A 4 1.99 10.46 15.62
C ILE A 4 3.40 10.89 16.04
N LEU A 5 4.26 11.23 15.08
CA LEU A 5 5.64 11.67 15.38
C LEU A 5 5.66 12.99 16.17
N ASP A 6 4.68 13.86 15.97
CA ASP A 6 4.61 15.18 16.63
C ASP A 6 3.91 15.12 18.00
N ASN A 7 3.05 14.13 18.24
CA ASN A 7 2.15 14.13 19.42
C ASN A 7 2.35 12.94 20.37
N VAL A 8 2.98 11.84 19.93
CA VAL A 8 3.28 10.70 20.80
C VAL A 8 4.69 10.89 21.36
N GLU A 9 4.79 10.99 22.69
CA GLU A 9 6.05 11.20 23.40
C GLU A 9 7.12 10.18 22.97
N GLY A 10 8.31 10.67 22.61
CA GLY A 10 9.44 9.86 22.17
C GLY A 10 9.30 9.20 20.79
N ALA A 11 8.16 9.31 20.10
CA ALA A 11 7.95 8.63 18.82
C ALA A 11 8.92 9.10 17.74
N ARG A 12 9.20 10.41 17.66
CA ARG A 12 10.15 10.99 16.70
C ARG A 12 11.56 10.46 16.89
N GLU A 13 12.08 10.53 18.11
CA GLU A 13 13.44 10.05 18.43
C GLU A 13 13.59 8.55 18.14
N ARG A 14 12.57 7.75 18.45
CA ARG A 14 12.57 6.30 18.18
C ARG A 14 12.48 6.00 16.68
N ALA A 15 11.71 6.77 15.93
CA ALA A 15 11.66 6.66 14.47
C ALA A 15 13.02 6.98 13.83
N GLU A 16 13.70 8.02 14.29
CA GLU A 16 15.04 8.42 13.82
C GLU A 16 16.10 7.35 14.15
N LYS A 17 15.95 6.64 15.27
CA LYS A 17 16.78 5.47 15.63
C LYS A 17 16.42 4.18 14.86
N GLY A 18 15.39 4.20 14.02
CA GLY A 18 14.92 3.02 13.28
C GLY A 18 14.17 1.99 14.13
N GLU A 19 13.66 2.38 15.29
CA GLU A 19 12.93 1.50 16.22
C GLU A 19 11.43 1.42 15.92
N LEU A 20 10.93 2.25 15.00
CA LEU A 20 9.54 2.29 14.57
C LEU A 20 9.42 1.99 13.08
N LEU A 21 8.41 1.20 12.73
CA LEU A 21 8.01 0.94 11.36
C LEU A 21 6.64 1.57 11.10
N PHE A 22 6.44 2.03 9.88
CA PHE A 22 5.15 2.42 9.34
C PHE A 22 4.60 1.30 8.45
N GLY A 23 3.28 1.14 8.46
CA GLY A 23 2.57 0.27 7.53
C GLY A 23 1.09 0.60 7.51
N THR A 24 0.47 0.43 6.36
CA THR A 24 -0.99 0.29 6.25
C THR A 24 -1.43 -1.10 6.77
N VAL A 25 -2.73 -1.39 6.75
CA VAL A 25 -3.27 -2.63 7.34
C VAL A 25 -2.68 -3.89 6.69
N ASP A 26 -2.49 -3.87 5.37
CA ASP A 26 -1.83 -4.92 4.59
C ASP A 26 -0.40 -5.19 5.08
N THR A 27 0.42 -4.13 5.23
CA THR A 27 1.78 -4.25 5.78
C THR A 27 1.77 -4.85 7.17
N TRP A 28 0.86 -4.40 8.04
CA TRP A 28 0.73 -4.93 9.39
C TRP A 28 0.37 -6.42 9.37
N LEU A 29 -0.60 -6.83 8.55
CA LEU A 29 -1.00 -8.22 8.44
C LEU A 29 0.15 -9.10 7.94
N VAL A 30 0.89 -8.69 6.91
CA VAL A 30 2.06 -9.43 6.44
C VAL A 30 3.16 -9.48 7.49
N TRP A 31 3.44 -8.37 8.16
CA TRP A 31 4.40 -8.33 9.27
C TRP A 31 4.05 -9.33 10.37
N LYS A 32 2.76 -9.40 10.75
CA LYS A 32 2.29 -10.36 11.77
C LYS A 32 2.30 -11.80 11.29
N LEU A 33 1.81 -12.05 10.08
CA LEU A 33 1.77 -13.39 9.49
C LEU A 33 3.16 -13.97 9.27
N THR A 34 4.18 -13.14 9.05
CA THR A 34 5.58 -13.56 8.86
C THR A 34 6.42 -13.49 10.14
N ASN A 35 5.81 -13.14 11.27
CA ASN A 35 6.48 -12.92 12.56
C ASN A 35 7.65 -11.93 12.48
N GLY A 36 7.40 -10.77 11.86
CA GLY A 36 8.34 -9.65 11.76
C GLY A 36 9.44 -9.82 10.71
N LYS A 37 9.28 -10.75 9.77
CA LYS A 37 10.31 -11.02 8.75
C LYS A 37 10.13 -10.22 7.47
N VAL A 38 8.90 -9.85 7.13
CA VAL A 38 8.58 -9.20 5.86
C VAL A 38 7.84 -7.89 6.13
N HIS A 39 8.45 -6.78 5.72
CA HIS A 39 7.91 -5.42 5.82
C HIS A 39 7.65 -4.86 4.43
N VAL A 40 6.42 -5.02 3.95
CA VAL A 40 6.06 -4.78 2.55
C VAL A 40 4.65 -4.19 2.44
N THR A 41 4.39 -3.46 1.36
CA THR A 41 3.06 -3.04 0.90
C THR A 41 2.98 -3.19 -0.61
N ASP A 42 1.79 -3.16 -1.19
CA ASP A 42 1.62 -3.16 -2.64
C ASP A 42 1.41 -1.73 -3.19
N TYR A 43 1.50 -1.59 -4.52
CA TYR A 43 1.32 -0.30 -5.18
C TYR A 43 -0.03 0.37 -4.86
N THR A 44 -1.11 -0.42 -4.73
CA THR A 44 -2.44 0.14 -4.49
C THR A 44 -2.51 0.80 -3.12
N ASN A 45 -2.05 0.13 -2.06
CA ASN A 45 -2.00 0.69 -0.70
C ASN A 45 -0.98 1.85 -0.61
N ALA A 46 0.21 1.71 -1.18
CA ALA A 46 1.22 2.77 -1.22
C ALA A 46 0.66 4.06 -1.84
N SER A 47 -0.08 3.97 -2.95
CA SER A 47 -0.68 5.12 -3.63
C SER A 47 -1.70 5.91 -2.79
N ARG A 48 -2.23 5.31 -1.71
CA ARG A 48 -3.19 5.93 -0.79
C ARG A 48 -2.55 6.60 0.42
N THR A 49 -1.23 6.57 0.53
CA THR A 49 -0.50 7.14 1.68
C THR A 49 -0.27 8.64 1.60
N MET A 50 -0.41 9.26 0.41
CA MET A 50 0.07 10.61 0.09
C MET A 50 1.60 10.75 0.09
N LEU A 51 2.35 9.68 0.36
CA LEU A 51 3.82 9.68 0.45
C LEU A 51 4.48 9.00 -0.75
N TYR A 52 3.69 8.31 -1.57
CA TYR A 52 4.19 7.52 -2.69
C TYR A 52 3.97 8.25 -4.02
N ASN A 53 5.03 8.38 -4.79
CA ASN A 53 4.98 8.98 -6.12
C ASN A 53 4.48 7.94 -7.14
N ILE A 54 3.23 8.08 -7.56
CA ILE A 54 2.58 7.14 -8.49
C ILE A 54 3.10 7.24 -9.94
N LYS A 55 3.92 8.26 -10.28
CA LYS A 55 4.55 8.38 -11.61
C LYS A 55 5.88 7.63 -11.67
N GLU A 56 6.68 7.79 -10.62
CA GLU A 56 8.03 7.22 -10.54
C GLU A 56 8.08 5.89 -9.79
N LEU A 57 6.95 5.48 -9.20
CA LEU A 57 6.78 4.24 -8.44
C LEU A 57 7.81 4.09 -7.31
N ARG A 58 7.96 5.16 -6.52
CA ARG A 58 8.82 5.19 -5.33
C ARG A 58 8.28 6.13 -4.27
N TRP A 59 8.72 5.95 -3.03
CA TRP A 59 8.46 6.90 -1.95
C TRP A 59 9.02 8.29 -2.32
N ASP A 60 8.20 9.33 -2.17
CA ASP A 60 8.54 10.69 -2.59
C ASP A 60 9.39 11.40 -1.53
N GLU A 61 10.68 11.53 -1.80
CA GLU A 61 11.65 12.06 -0.85
C GLU A 61 11.35 13.51 -0.44
N LYS A 62 10.76 14.32 -1.33
CA LYS A 62 10.42 15.71 -1.01
C LYS A 62 9.27 15.78 -0.01
N ILE A 63 8.25 14.92 -0.18
CA ILE A 63 7.14 14.84 0.77
C ILE A 63 7.62 14.29 2.12
N LEU A 64 8.47 13.25 2.11
CA LEU A 64 9.04 12.69 3.33
C LEU A 64 9.88 13.70 4.10
N GLU A 65 10.75 14.44 3.43
CA GLU A 65 11.55 15.52 4.03
C GLU A 65 10.63 16.62 4.60
N LYS A 66 9.65 17.07 3.81
CA LYS A 66 8.72 18.13 4.23
C LYS A 66 7.88 17.75 5.45
N LEU A 67 7.57 16.46 5.61
CA LEU A 67 6.81 15.92 6.74
C LEU A 67 7.71 15.37 7.86
N GLU A 68 9.04 15.42 7.66
CA GLU A 68 10.04 14.93 8.60
C GLU A 68 9.81 13.46 8.99
N ILE A 69 9.57 12.61 7.98
CA ILE A 69 9.32 11.17 8.12
C ILE A 69 10.59 10.41 7.70
N PRO A 70 11.24 9.66 8.61
CA PRO A 70 12.40 8.85 8.25
C PRO A 70 12.05 7.76 7.23
N LYS A 71 12.81 7.68 6.14
CA LYS A 71 12.63 6.67 5.07
C LYS A 71 12.77 5.24 5.59
N SER A 72 13.56 5.04 6.65
CA SER A 72 13.75 3.76 7.35
C SER A 72 12.46 3.17 7.91
N MET A 73 11.42 3.98 8.13
CA MET A 73 10.12 3.49 8.60
C MET A 73 9.30 2.81 7.50
N LEU A 74 9.59 3.06 6.22
CA LEU A 74 8.67 2.75 5.13
C LEU A 74 8.87 1.32 4.62
N PRO A 75 7.77 0.59 4.31
CA PRO A 75 7.86 -0.74 3.75
C PRO A 75 8.41 -0.73 2.32
N GLU A 76 8.95 -1.87 1.88
CA GLU A 76 9.20 -2.12 0.46
C GLU A 76 7.86 -2.13 -0.30
N VAL A 77 7.83 -1.55 -1.51
CA VAL A 77 6.61 -1.54 -2.35
C VAL A 77 6.77 -2.57 -3.46
N LYS A 78 5.79 -3.47 -3.59
CA LYS A 78 5.82 -4.62 -4.51
C LYS A 78 4.56 -4.72 -5.37
N ASN A 79 4.55 -5.65 -6.32
CA ASN A 79 3.38 -5.94 -7.15
C ASN A 79 2.20 -6.43 -6.30
N SER A 80 0.98 -6.22 -6.79
CA SER A 80 -0.24 -6.71 -6.14
C SER A 80 -0.39 -8.23 -6.24
N SER A 81 0.38 -8.89 -7.12
CA SER A 81 0.38 -10.33 -7.34
C SER A 81 1.80 -10.88 -7.49
N GLU A 82 2.45 -11.19 -6.37
CA GLU A 82 3.73 -11.89 -6.30
C GLU A 82 3.92 -12.53 -4.92
N VAL A 83 4.84 -13.49 -4.77
CA VAL A 83 5.12 -14.10 -3.46
C VAL A 83 5.99 -13.18 -2.62
N TYR A 84 5.38 -12.48 -1.66
CA TYR A 84 6.08 -11.57 -0.74
C TYR A 84 6.89 -12.30 0.33
N GLY A 85 6.44 -13.50 0.67
CA GLY A 85 6.97 -14.32 1.74
C GLY A 85 6.00 -15.44 2.11
N TYR A 86 6.31 -16.12 3.21
CA TYR A 86 5.53 -17.25 3.69
C TYR A 86 5.05 -16.99 5.11
N THR A 87 3.82 -17.39 5.39
CA THR A 87 3.28 -17.33 6.75
C THR A 87 4.15 -18.17 7.69
N ASN A 88 4.19 -17.78 8.96
CA ASN A 88 4.84 -18.50 10.04
C ASN A 88 3.82 -18.89 11.11
N LEU A 89 2.79 -19.64 10.68
CA LEU A 89 1.70 -20.08 11.55
C LEU A 89 2.15 -21.32 12.34
N GLY A 90 2.10 -21.27 13.67
CA GLY A 90 2.42 -22.43 14.53
C GLY A 90 3.90 -22.64 14.87
N GLY A 91 4.78 -21.68 14.55
CA GLY A 91 6.20 -21.76 14.96
C GLY A 91 7.01 -22.83 14.22
N THR A 92 7.91 -23.50 14.94
CA THR A 92 8.79 -24.56 14.39
C THR A 92 7.96 -25.79 14.02
N GLY A 93 8.02 -26.23 12.76
CA GLY A 93 7.16 -27.30 12.22
C GLY A 93 5.76 -26.83 11.79
N GLY A 94 5.49 -25.53 11.88
CA GLY A 94 4.24 -24.92 11.43
C GLY A 94 4.11 -24.83 9.90
N ILE A 95 2.91 -24.47 9.44
CA ILE A 95 2.58 -24.38 8.01
C ILE A 95 3.20 -23.11 7.41
N ARG A 96 3.66 -23.23 6.16
CA ARG A 96 4.20 -22.13 5.35
C ARG A 96 3.30 -21.94 4.13
N VAL A 97 2.29 -21.09 4.27
CA VAL A 97 1.41 -20.71 3.15
C VAL A 97 2.04 -19.49 2.46
N PRO A 98 2.19 -19.48 1.13
CA PRO A 98 2.66 -18.30 0.43
C PRO A 98 1.66 -17.15 0.60
N ILE A 99 2.16 -15.96 0.93
CA ILE A 99 1.39 -14.72 0.88
C ILE A 99 1.67 -14.13 -0.50
N ALA A 100 0.69 -14.20 -1.40
CA ALA A 100 0.90 -13.99 -2.83
C ALA A 100 -0.03 -12.94 -3.50
N GLY A 101 -0.90 -12.30 -2.72
CA GLY A 101 -1.81 -11.28 -3.23
C GLY A 101 -2.05 -10.20 -2.19
N MET A 102 -2.00 -8.94 -2.63
CA MET A 102 -2.22 -7.78 -1.80
C MET A 102 -2.77 -6.64 -2.66
N ALA A 103 -3.88 -6.07 -2.25
CA ALA A 103 -4.38 -4.80 -2.76
C ALA A 103 -5.33 -4.15 -1.76
N GLY A 104 -5.54 -2.84 -1.90
CA GLY A 104 -6.56 -2.09 -1.17
C GLY A 104 -7.94 -2.68 -1.45
N ASP A 105 -8.85 -2.61 -0.47
CA ASP A 105 -10.20 -3.19 -0.55
C ASP A 105 -10.98 -2.73 -1.79
N GLN A 106 -10.91 -1.44 -2.13
CA GLN A 106 -11.62 -0.88 -3.27
C GLN A 106 -11.03 -1.34 -4.61
N GLN A 107 -9.71 -1.49 -4.68
CA GLN A 107 -8.98 -2.05 -5.82
C GLN A 107 -9.26 -3.56 -5.98
N CYS A 108 -9.27 -4.31 -4.88
CA CYS A 108 -9.72 -5.70 -4.85
C CYS A 108 -11.14 -5.84 -5.41
N ALA A 109 -12.06 -4.95 -5.04
CA ALA A 109 -13.43 -4.97 -5.55
C ALA A 109 -13.50 -4.63 -7.06
N LEU A 110 -12.64 -3.73 -7.55
CA LEU A 110 -12.51 -3.43 -8.99
C LEU A 110 -12.03 -4.66 -9.76
N PHE A 111 -10.98 -5.32 -9.26
CA PHE A 111 -10.43 -6.53 -9.86
C PHE A 111 -11.43 -7.70 -9.81
N GLY A 112 -12.08 -7.92 -8.66
CA GLY A 112 -13.07 -8.99 -8.48
C GLY A 112 -14.35 -8.81 -9.31
N GLN A 113 -14.67 -7.58 -9.71
CA GLN A 113 -15.75 -7.27 -10.67
C GLN A 113 -15.29 -7.37 -12.14
N THR A 114 -14.08 -7.88 -12.39
CA THR A 114 -13.52 -8.07 -13.74
C THR A 114 -13.40 -6.76 -14.55
N CYS A 115 -13.22 -5.62 -13.86
CA CYS A 115 -13.05 -4.31 -14.49
C CYS A 115 -11.62 -4.10 -15.04
N PHE A 116 -11.18 -5.01 -15.91
CA PHE A 116 -9.82 -5.02 -16.47
C PHE A 116 -9.65 -4.04 -17.64
N GLU A 117 -10.73 -3.69 -18.32
CA GLU A 117 -10.66 -2.81 -19.47
C GLU A 117 -10.79 -1.33 -19.06
N PRO A 118 -10.02 -0.41 -19.69
CA PRO A 118 -10.19 1.03 -19.47
C PRO A 118 -11.63 1.49 -19.70
N GLY A 119 -12.14 2.29 -18.78
CA GLY A 119 -13.54 2.74 -18.75
C GLY A 119 -14.48 1.82 -17.97
N SER A 120 -14.06 0.59 -17.64
CA SER A 120 -14.82 -0.27 -16.72
C SER A 120 -14.87 0.37 -15.34
N SER A 121 -16.05 0.36 -14.72
CA SER A 121 -16.25 1.00 -13.43
C SER A 121 -17.12 0.15 -12.52
N LYS A 122 -16.91 0.33 -11.22
CA LYS A 122 -17.72 -0.28 -10.16
C LYS A 122 -18.01 0.74 -9.08
N ASN A 123 -19.04 0.46 -8.29
CA ASN A 123 -19.32 1.18 -7.07
C ASN A 123 -19.50 0.20 -5.92
N THR A 124 -18.75 0.37 -4.83
CA THR A 124 -18.88 -0.46 -3.63
C THR A 124 -19.66 0.30 -2.57
N TYR A 125 -20.78 -0.29 -2.12
CA TYR A 125 -21.65 0.26 -1.09
C TYR A 125 -21.38 -0.45 0.24
N GLY A 126 -20.86 0.30 1.21
CA GLY A 126 -20.68 -0.14 2.60
C GLY A 126 -21.00 1.02 3.55
N THR A 127 -20.25 1.18 4.63
CA THR A 127 -20.38 2.36 5.51
C THR A 127 -20.12 3.68 4.75
N GLY A 128 -19.32 3.63 3.67
CA GLY A 128 -19.18 4.68 2.67
C GLY A 128 -19.46 4.17 1.26
N CYS A 129 -19.33 5.05 0.27
CA CYS A 129 -19.55 4.74 -1.15
C CYS A 129 -18.28 5.08 -1.94
N PHE A 130 -17.72 4.10 -2.67
CA PHE A 130 -16.47 4.28 -3.41
C PHE A 130 -16.63 3.82 -4.87
N LEU A 131 -16.73 4.82 -5.75
CA LEU A 131 -16.74 4.65 -7.21
C LEU A 131 -15.30 4.63 -7.73
N LEU A 132 -14.93 3.57 -8.46
CA LEU A 132 -13.65 3.44 -9.15
C LEU A 132 -13.90 3.16 -10.64
N MET A 133 -13.03 3.71 -11.49
CA MET A 133 -13.00 3.46 -12.92
C MET A 133 -11.55 3.13 -13.32
N ASN A 134 -11.34 2.03 -14.04
CA ASN A 134 -10.04 1.69 -14.59
C ASN A 134 -9.69 2.69 -15.71
N THR A 135 -8.52 3.32 -15.67
CA THR A 135 -8.03 4.26 -16.70
C THR A 135 -6.95 3.66 -17.61
N GLY A 136 -6.62 2.38 -17.43
CA GLY A 136 -5.50 1.70 -18.05
C GLY A 136 -4.17 2.30 -17.61
N ASP A 137 -3.18 2.24 -18.50
CA ASP A 137 -1.84 2.79 -18.30
C ASP A 137 -1.76 4.33 -18.30
N LYS A 138 -2.90 5.02 -18.43
CA LYS A 138 -2.97 6.48 -18.52
C LYS A 138 -3.32 7.11 -17.18
N MET A 139 -2.37 7.85 -16.63
CA MET A 139 -2.59 8.69 -15.46
C MET A 139 -3.48 9.90 -15.80
N ILE A 140 -4.73 9.90 -15.31
CA ILE A 140 -5.68 11.00 -15.54
C ILE A 140 -5.68 11.98 -14.38
N GLN A 141 -5.15 13.19 -14.58
CA GLN A 141 -5.29 14.27 -13.60
C GLN A 141 -6.69 14.90 -13.70
N SER A 142 -7.50 14.67 -12.69
CA SER A 142 -8.85 15.23 -12.60
C SER A 142 -8.81 16.74 -12.37
N LYS A 143 -9.69 17.46 -13.08
CA LYS A 143 -10.02 18.88 -12.83
C LYS A 143 -11.32 19.07 -12.04
N ASN A 144 -11.96 17.96 -11.63
CA ASN A 144 -13.30 17.93 -11.04
C ASN A 144 -13.34 17.18 -9.69
N GLY A 145 -12.25 17.24 -8.91
CA GLY A 145 -12.23 16.73 -7.53
C GLY A 145 -12.01 15.22 -7.36
N LEU A 146 -11.95 14.43 -8.44
CA LEU A 146 -11.54 13.02 -8.38
C LEU A 146 -10.04 12.84 -8.08
N VAL A 147 -9.68 11.69 -7.49
CA VAL A 147 -8.29 11.32 -7.16
C VAL A 147 -7.80 10.26 -8.14
N THR A 148 -6.59 10.45 -8.67
CA THR A 148 -5.85 9.45 -9.43
C THR A 148 -5.08 8.55 -8.47
N THR A 149 -5.21 7.24 -8.60
CA THR A 149 -4.61 6.24 -7.71
C THR A 149 -4.22 5.02 -8.54
N ILE A 150 -3.39 4.13 -7.99
CA ILE A 150 -3.06 2.86 -8.65
C ILE A 150 -4.15 1.83 -8.33
N ALA A 151 -4.67 1.19 -9.37
CA ALA A 151 -5.69 0.15 -9.35
C ALA A 151 -5.08 -1.24 -9.15
N ILE A 152 -3.95 -1.54 -9.79
CA ILE A 152 -3.21 -2.80 -9.63
C ILE A 152 -1.76 -2.62 -10.08
N GLY A 153 -0.83 -3.43 -9.55
CA GLY A 153 0.49 -3.57 -10.15
C GLY A 153 0.87 -5.02 -10.42
N ILE A 154 1.30 -5.34 -11.64
CA ILE A 154 1.73 -6.66 -12.09
C ILE A 154 2.96 -6.48 -12.99
N ASP A 155 3.99 -7.32 -12.82
CA ASP A 155 5.23 -7.28 -13.61
C ASP A 155 5.89 -5.88 -13.65
N ASN A 156 5.85 -5.17 -12.53
CA ASN A 156 6.34 -3.79 -12.35
C ASN A 156 5.67 -2.76 -13.27
N LYS A 157 4.48 -3.08 -13.78
CA LYS A 157 3.58 -2.15 -14.48
C LYS A 157 2.37 -1.90 -13.62
N VAL A 158 1.81 -0.70 -13.74
CA VAL A 158 0.63 -0.29 -12.98
C VAL A 158 -0.47 0.21 -13.92
N GLU A 159 -1.70 0.00 -13.48
CA GLU A 159 -2.92 0.61 -14.03
C GLU A 159 -3.60 1.45 -12.95
#